data_AF-A0A534EDR4-F1
#
_entry.id   AF-A0A534EDR4-F1
#
_cell.length_a   1.000
_cell.length_b   1.000
_cell.length_c   1.000
_cell.angle_alpha   90.00
_cell.angle_beta   90.00
_cell.angle_gamma   90.00
#
_symmetry.space_group_name_H-M   'P 1'
#
loop_
_entity.id
_entity.type
_entity.pdbx_description
1 polymer ?
#
loop_
_entity_poly.entity_id
_entity_poly.type
_entity_poly.pdbx_seq_one_letter_code
_entity_poly.pdbx_strand_id
1 'polypeptide(L)'
;MNRILALALLAMLSIAETASAKGETVRIEITGASLATPLKITDPDIVGRFSIWNGPGVTVNGQQVHLDPRYQDGTFIDWPKGQLAQAPTGLRRYEVSFYCAFEHPTEEVKFCYRVTYAYDASSDHGYMYLPGPADTAFKSNAHAIYHGVEGNWFHTTGSWEKLVWPLIEKATAVAPTR
;
A
#
# COMPACT_ATOMS: atom_id res chain seq x y z
N MET A 1 30.73 47.06 -0.79
CA MET A 1 30.75 45.82 0.02
C MET A 1 29.86 46.07 1.24
N ASN A 2 28.68 45.48 1.44
CA ASN A 2 28.48 44.04 1.60
C ASN A 2 26.99 43.59 1.52
N ARG A 3 26.10 44.30 0.79
CA ARG A 3 24.71 43.83 0.63
C ARG A 3 24.53 42.67 -0.35
N ILE A 4 25.50 42.48 -1.25
CA ILE A 4 25.50 41.40 -2.24
C ILE A 4 25.95 40.06 -1.62
N LEU A 5 26.69 40.08 -0.50
CA LEU A 5 27.09 38.87 0.23
C LEU A 5 25.97 38.27 1.10
N ALA A 6 24.93 39.04 1.44
CA ALA A 6 23.82 38.53 2.26
C ALA A 6 22.78 37.73 1.44
N LEU A 7 22.70 37.95 0.13
CA LEU A 7 21.77 37.23 -0.76
C LEU A 7 22.33 35.89 -1.26
N ALA A 8 23.65 35.71 -1.25
CA ALA A 8 24.27 34.45 -1.64
C ALA A 8 24.15 33.35 -0.57
N LEU A 9 23.96 33.72 0.70
CA LEU A 9 23.75 32.75 1.79
C LEU A 9 22.30 32.28 1.94
N LEU A 10 21.31 33.01 1.42
CA LEU A 10 19.91 32.57 1.47
C LEU A 10 19.51 31.62 0.34
N ALA A 11 20.34 31.49 -0.70
CA ALA A 11 20.11 30.56 -1.82
C ALA A 11 20.55 29.11 -1.52
N MET A 12 21.19 28.86 -0.38
CA MET A 12 21.59 27.53 0.09
C MET A 12 20.68 26.97 1.20
N LEU A 13 19.46 27.50 1.34
CA LEU A 13 18.36 26.77 1.97
C LEU A 13 17.88 25.69 1.00
N SER A 14 18.78 24.73 0.81
CA SER A 14 18.50 23.30 0.83
C SER A 14 17.07 22.99 0.38
N ILE A 15 16.91 22.87 -0.92
CA ILE A 15 16.01 21.83 -1.43
C ILE A 15 16.62 20.57 -0.84
N ALA A 16 16.15 20.16 0.34
CA ALA A 16 16.34 18.81 0.78
C ALA A 16 15.59 18.01 -0.26
N GLU A 17 16.30 17.58 -1.31
CA GLU A 17 15.89 16.45 -2.10
C GLU A 17 15.66 15.36 -1.06
N THR A 18 14.39 15.11 -0.74
CA THR A 18 14.01 13.94 0.02
C THR A 18 14.37 12.79 -0.91
N ALA A 19 15.62 12.34 -0.87
CA ALA A 19 16.05 11.13 -1.53
C ALA A 19 15.17 10.02 -0.95
N SER A 20 14.09 9.69 -1.67
CA SER A 20 13.17 8.68 -1.20
C SER A 20 13.79 7.35 -1.58
N ALA A 21 14.64 6.83 -0.69
CA ALA A 21 15.12 5.45 -0.78
C ALA A 21 13.96 4.42 -0.80
N LYS A 22 12.75 4.87 -0.47
CA LYS A 22 11.50 4.11 -0.55
C LYS A 22 10.86 4.36 -1.91
N GLY A 23 10.72 3.29 -2.70
CA GLY A 23 10.15 3.37 -4.05
C GLY A 23 8.66 3.72 -4.05
N GLU A 24 8.22 4.36 -5.13
CA GLU A 24 6.81 4.73 -5.34
C GLU A 24 6.03 3.55 -5.91
N THR A 25 4.80 3.31 -5.42
CA THR A 25 3.90 2.32 -6.02
C THR A 25 3.48 2.79 -7.42
N VAL A 26 3.90 2.06 -8.45
CA VAL A 26 3.57 2.37 -9.84
C VAL A 26 2.63 1.37 -10.48
N ARG A 27 2.41 0.22 -9.82
CA ARG A 27 1.48 -0.81 -10.29
C ARG A 27 0.95 -1.65 -9.13
N ILE A 28 -0.35 -1.89 -9.17
CA ILE A 28 -1.03 -2.87 -8.33
C ILE A 28 -1.53 -3.99 -9.22
N GLU A 29 -1.23 -5.23 -8.86
CA GLU A 29 -1.75 -6.42 -9.56
C GLU A 29 -2.63 -7.23 -8.61
N ILE A 30 -3.83 -7.57 -9.07
CA ILE A 30 -4.82 -8.32 -8.31
C ILE A 30 -5.12 -9.64 -9.03
N THR A 31 -5.01 -10.75 -8.32
CA THR A 31 -5.21 -12.10 -8.86
C THR A 31 -6.10 -12.95 -7.95
N GLY A 32 -6.53 -14.11 -8.46
CA GLY A 32 -7.31 -15.09 -7.70
C GLY A 32 -8.82 -14.87 -7.73
N ALA A 33 -9.51 -15.62 -6.88
CA ALA A 33 -10.97 -15.69 -6.82
C ALA A 33 -11.64 -15.81 -8.21
N SER A 34 -12.54 -14.88 -8.54
CA SER A 34 -13.35 -14.89 -9.76
C SER A 34 -12.73 -14.08 -10.91
N LEU A 35 -11.49 -13.62 -10.80
CA LEU A 35 -10.81 -12.95 -11.91
C LEU A 35 -10.35 -13.97 -12.95
N ALA A 36 -10.79 -13.80 -14.20
CA ALA A 36 -10.38 -14.67 -15.30
C ALA A 36 -8.90 -14.47 -15.70
N THR A 37 -8.40 -13.24 -15.54
CA THR A 37 -7.01 -12.85 -15.75
C THR A 37 -6.58 -11.86 -14.66
N PRO A 38 -5.27 -11.70 -14.40
CA PRO A 38 -4.79 -10.67 -13.48
C PRO A 38 -5.29 -9.28 -13.84
N LEU A 39 -5.89 -8.58 -12.87
CA LEU A 39 -6.23 -7.18 -12.99
C LEU A 39 -4.99 -6.34 -12.70
N LYS A 40 -4.48 -5.64 -13.71
CA LYS A 40 -3.33 -4.72 -13.58
C LYS A 40 -3.82 -3.28 -13.55
N ILE A 41 -3.51 -2.58 -12.46
CA ILE A 41 -3.85 -1.18 -12.25
C ILE A 41 -2.54 -0.39 -12.33
N THR A 42 -2.47 0.53 -13.29
CA THR A 42 -1.30 1.41 -13.55
C THR A 42 -1.70 2.87 -13.68
N ASP A 43 -2.98 3.20 -13.44
CA ASP A 43 -3.46 4.57 -13.46
C ASP A 43 -2.79 5.35 -12.31
N PRO A 44 -1.96 6.38 -12.59
CA PRO A 44 -1.22 7.12 -11.57
C PRO A 44 -2.15 7.81 -10.55
N ASP A 45 -3.36 8.19 -10.95
CA ASP A 45 -4.34 8.82 -10.04
C ASP A 45 -4.88 7.83 -8.99
N ILE A 46 -4.71 6.52 -9.23
CA ILE A 46 -5.07 5.43 -8.33
C ILE A 46 -3.83 4.90 -7.60
N VAL A 47 -2.79 4.46 -8.32
CA VAL A 47 -1.65 3.78 -7.68
C VAL A 47 -0.84 4.72 -6.80
N GLY A 48 -0.72 6.00 -7.17
CA GLY A 48 -0.05 7.03 -6.37
C GLY A 48 -0.79 7.36 -5.06
N ARG A 49 -2.00 6.83 -4.84
CA ARG A 49 -2.76 6.97 -3.59
C ARG A 49 -2.42 5.92 -2.55
N PHE A 50 -1.59 4.93 -2.88
CA PHE A 50 -1.29 3.81 -2.00
C PHE A 50 0.22 3.60 -1.88
N SER A 51 0.72 3.66 -0.65
CA SER A 51 2.08 3.35 -0.29
C SER A 51 2.09 2.09 0.58
N ILE A 52 3.15 1.29 0.49
CA ILE A 52 3.40 0.19 1.43
C ILE A 52 4.20 0.66 2.66
N TRP A 53 4.72 1.89 2.62
CA TRP A 53 5.62 2.44 3.64
C TRP A 53 4.86 3.16 4.76
N ASN A 54 3.78 2.57 5.25
CA ASN A 54 2.94 3.09 6.34
C ASN A 54 2.58 2.00 7.35
N GLY A 55 1.84 2.35 8.41
CA GLY A 55 1.39 1.40 9.42
C GLY A 55 2.34 1.20 10.60
N PRO A 56 2.00 0.28 11.52
CA PRO A 56 2.85 -0.09 12.64
C PRO A 56 4.27 -0.41 12.17
N GLY A 57 5.26 -0.15 13.02
CA GLY A 57 6.68 -0.30 12.67
C GLY A 57 7.28 0.87 11.86
N VAL A 58 6.46 1.73 11.25
CA VAL A 58 6.95 2.95 10.57
C VAL A 58 7.08 4.10 11.56
N THR A 59 8.25 4.74 11.56
CA THR A 59 8.53 5.91 12.39
C THR A 59 8.94 7.13 11.58
N VAL A 60 8.49 8.31 11.99
CA VAL A 60 8.97 9.61 11.52
C VAL A 60 9.60 10.32 12.71
N ASN A 61 10.85 10.77 12.57
CA ASN A 61 11.61 11.38 13.67
C ASN A 61 11.61 10.53 14.96
N GLY A 62 11.67 9.20 14.82
CA GLY A 62 11.67 8.25 15.93
C GLY A 62 10.30 7.99 16.57
N GLN A 63 9.22 8.59 16.09
CA GLN A 63 7.86 8.38 16.61
C GLN A 63 7.03 7.54 15.65
N GLN A 64 6.26 6.58 16.18
CA GLN A 64 5.27 5.85 15.39
C GLN A 64 4.14 6.80 14.98
N VAL A 65 3.80 6.80 13.69
CA VAL A 65 2.84 7.75 13.12
C VAL A 65 1.55 7.12 12.61
N HIS A 66 1.42 5.80 12.69
CA HIS A 66 0.27 5.07 12.12
C HIS A 66 -1.09 5.35 12.77
N LEU A 67 -1.10 6.02 13.94
CA LEU A 67 -2.33 6.49 14.59
C LEU A 67 -2.56 7.99 14.39
N ASP A 68 -1.60 8.70 13.81
CA ASP A 68 -1.72 10.13 13.55
C ASP A 68 -2.51 10.34 12.24
N PRO A 69 -3.64 11.09 12.27
CA PRO A 69 -4.46 11.38 11.10
C PRO A 69 -3.67 11.97 9.92
N ARG A 70 -2.58 12.70 10.19
CA ARG A 70 -1.74 13.34 9.16
C ARG A 70 -0.94 12.35 8.31
N TYR A 71 -0.84 11.10 8.75
CA TYR A 71 -0.08 10.04 8.10
C TYR A 71 -0.97 8.88 7.63
N GLN A 72 -2.29 9.11 7.55
CA GLN A 72 -3.25 8.13 7.03
C GLN A 72 -3.38 8.19 5.51
N ASP A 73 -2.99 9.31 4.89
CA ASP A 73 -2.91 9.41 3.45
C ASP A 73 -1.91 8.38 2.91
N GLY A 74 -2.26 7.69 1.82
CA GLY A 74 -1.42 6.62 1.29
C GLY A 74 -1.69 5.23 1.87
N THR A 75 -2.52 5.10 2.90
CA THR A 75 -2.81 3.80 3.53
C THR A 75 -3.89 3.03 2.79
N PHE A 76 -3.68 1.72 2.61
CA PHE A 76 -4.70 0.77 2.12
C PHE A 76 -5.30 -0.07 3.26
N ILE A 77 -4.78 0.09 4.48
CA ILE A 77 -5.26 -0.50 5.73
C ILE A 77 -5.62 0.63 6.69
N ASP A 78 -6.78 0.51 7.33
CA ASP A 78 -7.24 1.42 8.38
C ASP A 78 -6.54 1.08 9.70
N TRP A 79 -5.27 1.48 9.81
CA TRP A 79 -4.42 1.19 10.97
C TRP A 79 -5.03 1.63 12.31
N PRO A 80 -5.69 2.80 12.43
CA PRO A 80 -6.35 3.22 13.66
C PRO A 80 -7.42 2.25 14.18
N LYS A 81 -8.09 1.49 13.31
CA LYS A 81 -9.05 0.46 13.75
C LYS A 81 -8.40 -0.79 14.34
N GLY A 82 -7.11 -0.99 14.10
CA GLY A 82 -6.36 -2.13 14.59
C GLY A 82 -6.76 -3.47 13.95
N GLN A 83 -6.23 -4.54 14.54
CA GLN A 83 -6.48 -5.90 14.08
C GLN A 83 -7.92 -6.36 14.34
N LEU A 84 -8.48 -7.14 13.42
CA LEU A 84 -9.74 -7.81 13.64
C LEU A 84 -9.60 -8.88 14.72
N ALA A 85 -10.60 -8.97 15.60
CA ALA A 85 -10.65 -10.03 16.61
C ALA A 85 -10.81 -11.43 16.00
N GLN A 86 -11.40 -11.52 14.80
CA GLN A 86 -11.63 -12.78 14.09
C GLN A 86 -11.38 -12.57 12.60
N ALA A 87 -10.79 -13.57 11.95
CA ALA A 87 -10.59 -13.55 10.51
C ALA A 87 -11.94 -13.63 9.77
N PRO A 88 -12.14 -12.87 8.68
CA PRO A 88 -13.32 -13.01 7.86
C PRO A 88 -13.38 -14.40 7.21
N THR A 89 -14.53 -15.07 7.37
CA THR A 89 -14.78 -16.42 6.87
C THR A 89 -15.74 -16.40 5.69
N GLY A 90 -15.58 -17.32 4.74
CA GLY A 90 -16.51 -17.48 3.61
C GLY A 90 -16.43 -16.39 2.53
N LEU A 91 -15.55 -15.39 2.69
CA LEU A 91 -15.33 -14.36 1.69
C LEU A 91 -14.41 -14.83 0.58
N ARG A 92 -14.64 -14.32 -0.64
CA ARG A 92 -13.69 -14.46 -1.74
C ARG A 92 -12.42 -13.69 -1.40
N ARG A 93 -11.28 -14.27 -1.76
CA ARG A 93 -9.95 -13.73 -1.45
C ARG A 93 -9.17 -13.50 -2.73
N TYR A 94 -8.58 -12.32 -2.81
CA TYR A 94 -7.73 -11.87 -3.90
C TYR A 94 -6.30 -11.68 -3.37
N GLU A 95 -5.30 -12.06 -4.14
CA GLU A 95 -3.93 -11.62 -3.85
C GLU A 95 -3.73 -10.22 -4.44
N VAL A 96 -3.18 -9.31 -3.65
CA VAL A 96 -2.86 -7.94 -4.06
C VAL A 96 -1.36 -7.77 -3.98
N SER A 97 -0.70 -7.57 -5.12
CA SER A 97 0.74 -7.36 -5.22
C SER A 97 1.04 -5.91 -5.61
N PHE A 98 1.93 -5.26 -4.87
CA PHE A 98 2.42 -3.92 -5.11
C PHE A 98 3.78 -3.98 -5.80
N TYR A 99 3.95 -3.17 -6.84
CA TYR A 99 5.20 -3.00 -7.55
C TYR A 99 5.65 -1.55 -7.48
N CYS A 100 6.92 -1.33 -7.18
CA CYS A 100 7.48 0.01 -7.00
C CYS A 100 8.57 0.34 -8.01
N ALA A 101 8.66 1.62 -8.34
CA ALA A 101 9.80 2.23 -9.02
C ALA A 101 10.71 2.93 -8.00
N PHE A 102 12.02 2.82 -8.16
CA PHE A 102 13.02 3.42 -7.28
C PHE A 102 13.80 4.48 -8.06
N GLU A 103 14.18 5.59 -7.41
CA GLU A 103 14.79 6.78 -8.05
C GLU A 103 16.19 6.52 -8.66
N HIS A 104 16.78 5.33 -8.42
CA HIS A 104 18.08 5.00 -8.98
C HIS A 104 17.98 4.58 -10.46
N PRO A 105 18.78 5.17 -11.36
CA PRO A 105 18.63 5.09 -12.83
C PRO A 105 18.85 3.70 -13.44
N THR A 106 19.11 2.67 -12.63
CA THR A 106 19.31 1.28 -13.06
C THR A 106 18.22 0.33 -12.58
N GLU A 107 17.23 0.78 -11.82
CA GLU A 107 16.21 -0.10 -11.24
C GLU A 107 14.90 -0.10 -12.03
N GLU A 108 14.59 -1.27 -12.62
CA GLU A 108 13.29 -1.59 -13.21
C GLU A 108 12.17 -1.60 -12.14
N VAL A 109 10.91 -1.58 -12.58
CA VAL A 109 9.75 -1.77 -11.69
C VAL A 109 9.84 -3.14 -11.01
N LYS A 110 9.99 -3.17 -9.68
CA LYS A 110 10.17 -4.41 -8.89
C LYS A 110 8.92 -4.75 -8.09
N PHE A 111 8.72 -6.05 -7.83
CA PHE A 111 7.79 -6.49 -6.81
C PHE A 111 8.27 -6.01 -5.44
N CYS A 112 7.35 -5.45 -4.64
CA CYS A 112 7.68 -4.91 -3.31
C CYS A 112 6.95 -5.63 -2.17
N TYR A 113 5.66 -5.92 -2.35
CA TYR A 113 4.81 -6.33 -1.24
C TYR A 113 3.59 -7.09 -1.74
N ARG A 114 3.08 -8.04 -0.94
CA ARG A 114 1.83 -8.74 -1.23
C ARG A 114 0.97 -8.91 0.00
N VAL A 115 -0.33 -8.67 -0.14
CA VAL A 115 -1.34 -8.94 0.89
C VAL A 115 -2.49 -9.76 0.31
N THR A 116 -3.34 -10.32 1.17
CA THR A 116 -4.61 -10.91 0.73
C THR A 116 -5.74 -9.96 1.04
N TYR A 117 -6.57 -9.66 0.05
CA TYR A 117 -7.76 -8.83 0.17
C TYR A 117 -9.01 -9.69 0.15
N ALA A 118 -9.98 -9.40 1.01
CA ALA A 118 -11.31 -9.98 1.00
C ALA A 118 -12.35 -8.87 1.07
N TYR A 119 -13.47 -9.03 0.38
CA TYR A 119 -14.56 -8.05 0.41
C TYR A 119 -15.87 -8.73 0.79
N ASP A 120 -16.60 -8.11 1.70
CA ASP A 120 -17.92 -8.51 2.16
C ASP A 120 -18.97 -7.53 1.62
N ALA A 121 -19.71 -7.98 0.59
CA ALA A 121 -20.77 -7.21 -0.03
C ALA A 121 -21.98 -6.98 0.91
N SER A 122 -22.14 -7.78 1.97
CA SER A 122 -23.24 -7.60 2.93
C SER A 122 -22.99 -6.43 3.88
N SER A 123 -21.73 -6.18 4.21
CA SER A 123 -21.32 -5.06 5.07
C SER A 123 -20.70 -3.89 4.30
N ASP A 124 -20.61 -3.98 2.97
CA ASP A 124 -19.95 -3.01 2.09
C ASP A 124 -18.52 -2.63 2.56
N HIS A 125 -17.75 -3.65 2.96
CA HIS A 125 -16.44 -3.44 3.57
C HIS A 125 -15.42 -4.49 3.15
N GLY A 126 -14.20 -4.02 2.97
CA GLY A 126 -13.04 -4.85 2.69
C GLY A 126 -12.15 -5.11 3.90
N TYR A 127 -11.33 -6.14 3.75
CA TYR A 127 -10.40 -6.62 4.75
C TYR A 127 -9.08 -7.00 4.08
N MET A 128 -7.97 -6.66 4.73
CA MET A 128 -6.62 -7.01 4.29
C MET A 128 -5.95 -7.91 5.31
N TYR A 129 -5.31 -8.95 4.82
CA TYR A 129 -4.46 -9.85 5.59
C TYR A 129 -3.00 -9.55 5.30
N LEU A 130 -2.24 -9.30 6.36
CA LEU A 130 -0.78 -9.27 6.28
C LEU A 130 -0.25 -10.70 6.44
N PRO A 131 0.50 -11.23 5.45
CA PRO A 131 1.12 -12.55 5.55
C PRO A 131 1.94 -12.71 6.84
N GLY A 132 1.65 -13.75 7.61
CA GLY A 132 2.34 -14.12 8.84
C GLY A 132 3.50 -15.10 8.61
N PRO A 133 4.30 -15.42 9.64
CA PRO A 133 5.49 -16.26 9.49
C PRO A 133 5.29 -17.63 8.82
N ALA A 134 4.08 -18.17 8.84
CA ALA A 134 3.72 -19.42 8.17
C ALA A 134 3.45 -19.27 6.66
N ASP A 135 3.23 -18.04 6.18
CA ASP A 135 2.89 -17.75 4.80
C ASP A 135 4.14 -17.53 3.95
N THR A 136 4.09 -17.97 2.69
CA THR A 136 5.21 -17.87 1.74
C THR A 136 5.63 -16.43 1.47
N ALA A 137 4.69 -15.48 1.46
CA ALA A 137 4.93 -14.07 1.20
C ALA A 137 5.56 -13.31 2.39
N PHE A 138 5.57 -13.89 3.61
CA PHE A 138 6.06 -13.20 4.81
C PHE A 138 7.51 -12.75 4.68
N LYS A 139 8.41 -13.63 4.23
CA LYS A 139 9.84 -13.31 4.16
C LYS A 139 10.12 -12.12 3.23
N SER A 140 9.48 -12.08 2.06
CA SER A 140 9.64 -10.97 1.12
C SER A 140 9.01 -9.68 1.65
N ASN A 141 7.83 -9.78 2.26
CA ASN A 141 7.17 -8.62 2.85
C ASN A 141 7.98 -8.03 3.99
N ALA A 142 8.36 -8.85 4.98
CA ALA A 142 9.12 -8.43 6.15
C ALA A 142 10.50 -7.86 5.80
N HIS A 143 11.09 -8.30 4.68
CA HIS A 143 12.31 -7.71 4.15
C HIS A 143 12.11 -6.28 3.63
N ALA A 144 10.96 -6.00 2.98
CA ALA A 144 10.61 -4.66 2.55
C ALA A 144 10.22 -3.77 3.75
N ILE A 145 9.29 -4.27 4.58
CA ILE A 145 8.78 -3.60 5.76
C ILE A 145 8.21 -4.64 6.74
N TYR A 146 8.59 -4.53 8.01
CA TYR A 146 8.06 -5.34 9.10
C TYR A 146 7.24 -4.45 10.03
N HIS A 147 5.97 -4.81 10.23
CA HIS A 147 5.01 -4.07 11.02
C HIS A 147 4.86 -4.59 12.46
N GLY A 148 5.25 -5.84 12.73
CA GLY A 148 5.08 -6.48 14.05
C GLY A 148 3.66 -6.97 14.33
N VAL A 149 2.80 -6.94 13.32
CA VAL A 149 1.38 -7.35 13.38
C VAL A 149 1.02 -8.34 12.26
N GLU A 150 2.01 -8.94 11.63
CA GLU A 150 1.87 -9.94 10.58
C GLU A 150 1.08 -11.17 11.07
N GLY A 151 0.36 -11.80 10.14
CA GLY A 151 -0.53 -12.93 10.44
C GLY A 151 -1.93 -12.51 10.89
N ASN A 152 -2.28 -11.22 10.78
CA ASN A 152 -3.57 -10.69 11.20
C ASN A 152 -4.34 -10.06 10.04
N TRP A 153 -5.66 -9.97 10.24
CA TRP A 153 -6.59 -9.27 9.35
C TRP A 153 -6.90 -7.88 9.87
N PHE A 154 -7.13 -6.95 8.97
CA PHE A 154 -7.42 -5.54 9.24
C PHE A 154 -8.54 -5.06 8.32
N HIS A 155 -9.19 -3.97 8.71
CA HIS A 155 -10.06 -3.24 7.78
C HIS A 155 -9.22 -2.52 6.73
N THR A 156 -9.73 -2.46 5.50
CA THR A 156 -9.22 -1.52 4.50
C THR A 156 -9.65 -0.10 4.78
N THR A 157 -8.95 0.85 4.15
CA THR A 157 -9.40 2.25 4.12
C THR A 157 -10.55 2.45 3.14
N GLY A 158 -11.38 3.47 3.40
CA GLY A 158 -12.43 3.87 2.46
C GLY A 158 -11.90 4.33 1.10
N SER A 159 -10.66 4.83 1.03
CA SER A 159 -10.00 5.17 -0.24
C SER A 159 -9.69 3.93 -1.08
N TRP A 160 -9.23 2.85 -0.45
CA TRP A 160 -9.04 1.56 -1.12
C TRP A 160 -10.36 1.06 -1.72
N GLU A 161 -11.42 1.02 -0.90
CA GLU A 161 -12.73 0.58 -1.36
C GLU A 161 -13.26 1.45 -2.50
N LYS A 162 -13.16 2.78 -2.39
CA LYS A 162 -13.67 3.69 -3.42
C LYS A 162 -12.93 3.58 -4.76
N LEU A 163 -11.63 3.30 -4.75
CA LEU A 163 -10.79 3.37 -5.95
C LEU A 163 -10.52 2.00 -6.57
N VAL A 164 -10.40 0.95 -5.76
CA VAL A 164 -9.94 -0.37 -6.21
C VAL A 164 -11.07 -1.37 -6.34
N TRP A 165 -12.01 -1.42 -5.38
CA TRP A 165 -13.10 -2.41 -5.42
C TRP A 165 -13.95 -2.32 -6.71
N PRO A 166 -14.37 -1.14 -7.21
CA PRO A 166 -15.11 -1.04 -8.47
C PRO A 166 -14.37 -1.63 -9.68
N LEU A 167 -13.03 -1.59 -9.67
CA LEU A 167 -12.21 -2.18 -10.74
C LEU A 167 -12.22 -3.72 -10.66
N ILE A 168 -12.15 -4.28 -9.45
CA ILE A 168 -12.28 -5.71 -9.22
C ILE A 168 -13.67 -6.18 -9.64
N GLU A 169 -14.72 -5.51 -9.18
CA GLU A 169 -16.11 -5.85 -9.49
C GLU A 169 -16.32 -5.86 -11.01
N LYS A 170 -15.93 -4.79 -11.70
CA LYS A 170 -16.00 -4.71 -13.17
C LYS A 170 -15.23 -5.84 -13.85
N ALA A 171 -14.01 -6.14 -13.39
CA ALA A 171 -13.19 -7.21 -13.96
C ALA A 171 -13.82 -8.60 -13.76
N THR A 172 -14.49 -8.83 -12.64
CA THR A 172 -15.23 -10.07 -12.39
C THR A 172 -16.51 -10.19 -13.22
N ALA A 173 -17.22 -9.09 -13.47
CA ALA A 173 -18.45 -9.09 -14.28
C ALA A 173 -18.18 -9.40 -15.77
N VAL A 174 -16.98 -9.13 -16.26
CA VAL A 174 -16.55 -9.43 -17.65
C VAL A 174 -16.07 -10.88 -17.80
N ALA A 175 -15.81 -11.61 -16.71
CA ALA A 175 -15.42 -13.00 -16.79
C ALA A 175 -16.59 -13.85 -17.33
N PRO A 176 -16.39 -14.66 -18.39
CA PRO A 176 -17.47 -15.48 -18.92
C PRO A 176 -17.99 -16.44 -17.84
N THR A 177 -19.31 -16.42 -17.62
CA THR A 177 -20.02 -17.44 -16.83
C THR A 177 -19.68 -18.81 -17.39
N ARG A 178 -19.00 -19.63 -16.58
CA ARG A 178 -18.81 -21.06 -16.85
C ARG A 178 -20.06 -21.84 -16.49
#